data_AF-A0A9D7G0B3-F1
#
_entry.id   AF-A0A9D7G0B3-F1
#
_cell.length_a   1.000
_cell.length_b   1.000
_cell.length_c   1.000
_cell.angle_alpha   90.00
_cell.angle_beta   90.00
_cell.angle_gamma   90.00
#
_symmetry.space_group_name_H-M   'P 1'
#
loop_
_entity.id
_entity.type
_entity.pdbx_description
1 polymer ?
#
loop_
_entity_poly.entity_id
_entity_poly.type
_entity_poly.pdbx_seq_one_letter_code
_entity_poly.pdbx_strand_id
1 'polypeptide(L)'
;MLRKIIHRLTTFTILILLYACTDTEYTCDYSEEVFQSIKIGMAKNEVLDVLGKPFYTQKKSRINKNNSIKKRGGTLNLFSNKLSFRMFPNEANNQNPILSPFQGERMLNMSSSIVNVTQEEEWIYSRSPTDTHYFLKIIVFGSDDRVKTTRASLYFD
;
A
#
# COMPACT_ATOMS: atom_id res chain seq x y z
N MET A 1 20.74 6.48 49.33
CA MET A 1 20.67 7.32 48.11
C MET A 1 21.32 6.64 46.91
N LEU A 2 22.62 6.29 46.97
CA LEU A 2 23.39 5.76 45.83
C LEU A 2 22.77 4.53 45.12
N ARG A 3 22.26 3.54 45.86
CA ARG A 3 21.62 2.34 45.27
C ARG A 3 20.41 2.63 44.38
N LYS A 4 19.62 3.66 44.70
CA LYS A 4 18.45 4.05 43.90
C LYS A 4 18.84 4.69 42.56
N ILE A 5 19.96 5.40 42.53
CA ILE A 5 20.49 6.06 41.32
C ILE A 5 21.04 5.02 40.36
N ILE A 6 21.83 4.05 40.87
CA ILE A 6 22.40 2.96 40.06
C ILE A 6 21.28 2.15 39.38
N HIS A 7 20.22 1.82 40.12
CA HIS A 7 19.11 1.04 39.56
C HIS A 7 18.36 1.77 38.44
N ARG A 8 18.22 3.10 38.52
CA ARG A 8 17.56 3.88 37.45
C ARG A 8 18.41 3.94 36.19
N LEU A 9 19.73 4.07 36.34
CA LEU A 9 20.65 4.08 35.20
C LEU A 9 20.67 2.72 34.51
N THR A 10 20.74 1.62 35.26
CA THR A 10 20.75 0.27 34.67
C THR A 10 19.47 -0.04 33.91
N THR A 11 18.30 0.31 34.46
CA THR A 11 17.02 0.13 33.74
C THR A 11 16.95 0.99 32.47
N PHE A 12 17.51 2.19 32.48
CA PHE A 12 17.53 3.07 31.32
C PHE A 12 18.45 2.53 30.22
N THR A 13 19.64 2.02 30.57
CA THR A 13 20.54 1.37 29.61
C THR A 13 19.98 0.07 29.05
N ILE A 14 19.31 -0.76 29.86
CA ILE A 14 18.67 -1.99 29.37
C ILE A 14 17.53 -1.64 28.41
N LEU A 15 16.75 -0.60 28.72
CA LEU A 15 15.71 -0.11 27.82
C LEU A 15 16.33 0.37 26.49
N ILE A 16 17.40 1.17 26.52
CA ILE A 16 18.10 1.60 25.29
C ILE A 16 18.63 0.40 24.51
N LEU A 17 19.21 -0.59 25.19
CA LEU A 17 19.75 -1.79 24.55
C LEU A 17 18.64 -2.62 23.88
N LEU A 18 17.48 -2.74 24.54
CA LEU A 18 16.29 -3.39 23.97
C LEU A 18 15.73 -2.61 22.78
N TYR A 19 15.80 -1.28 22.80
CA TYR A 19 15.41 -0.43 21.68
C TYR A 19 16.44 -0.41 20.54
N ALA A 20 17.71 -0.70 20.81
CA ALA A 20 18.78 -0.73 19.82
C ALA A 20 18.87 -2.08 19.07
N CYS A 21 18.18 -3.10 19.56
CA CYS A 21 18.15 -4.43 18.94
C CYS A 21 16.93 -4.59 18.02
N THR A 22 16.59 -3.56 17.25
CA THR A 22 15.56 -3.71 16.21
C THR A 22 16.17 -4.40 15.02
N ASP A 23 15.66 -5.59 14.74
CA ASP A 23 16.08 -6.41 13.63
C ASP A 23 15.46 -5.86 12.35
N THR A 24 16.08 -4.82 11.81
CA THR A 24 15.61 -4.14 10.59
C THR A 24 16.71 -4.17 9.57
N GLU A 25 16.47 -4.89 8.48
CA GLU A 25 17.30 -4.84 7.29
C GLU A 25 16.81 -3.72 6.38
N TYR A 26 17.76 -2.95 5.86
CA TYR A 26 17.53 -1.93 4.86
C TYR A 26 18.14 -2.33 3.52
N THR A 27 17.72 -1.68 2.43
CA THR A 27 18.35 -1.89 1.13
C THR A 27 19.82 -1.47 1.19
N CYS A 28 20.69 -2.06 0.36
CA CYS A 28 22.14 -1.82 0.43
C CYS A 28 22.53 -0.34 0.27
N ASP A 29 21.74 0.41 -0.49
CA ASP A 29 21.96 1.83 -0.77
C ASP A 29 21.21 2.76 0.21
N TYR A 30 20.52 2.19 1.19
CA TYR A 30 19.74 2.95 2.16
C TYR A 30 20.63 3.64 3.19
N SER A 31 20.34 4.91 3.44
CA SER A 31 20.79 5.64 4.62
C SER A 31 19.64 6.49 5.16
N GLU A 32 19.57 6.64 6.48
CA GLU A 32 18.54 7.47 7.13
C GLU A 32 18.64 8.93 6.66
N GLU A 33 19.86 9.46 6.49
CA GLU A 33 20.09 10.83 5.99
C GLU A 33 19.56 11.00 4.56
N VAL A 34 19.82 10.00 3.73
CA VAL A 34 19.36 9.95 2.34
C VAL A 34 17.84 9.85 2.27
N PHE A 35 17.22 9.03 3.13
CA PHE A 35 15.77 8.93 3.22
C PHE A 35 15.12 10.25 3.65
N GLN A 36 15.72 10.96 4.61
CA GLN A 36 15.25 12.27 5.05
C GLN A 36 15.40 13.37 3.98
N SER A 37 16.27 13.15 2.99
CA SER A 37 16.43 14.07 1.85
C SER A 37 15.28 13.99 0.83
N ILE A 38 14.47 12.93 0.86
CA ILE A 38 13.33 12.76 -0.06
C ILE A 38 12.25 13.79 0.21
N LYS A 39 11.88 14.55 -0.82
CA LYS A 39 10.88 15.62 -0.75
C LYS A 39 9.59 15.20 -1.43
N ILE A 40 8.47 15.73 -0.92
CA ILE A 40 7.17 15.65 -1.59
C ILE A 40 7.32 16.27 -3.00
N GLY A 41 6.78 15.60 -4.01
CA GLY A 41 6.84 16.00 -5.41
C GLY A 41 8.02 15.42 -6.20
N MET A 42 8.99 14.77 -5.56
CA MET A 42 10.13 14.11 -6.22
C MET A 42 9.63 12.99 -7.15
N ALA A 43 10.23 12.84 -8.32
CA ALA A 43 9.82 11.82 -9.30
C ALA A 43 10.33 10.42 -8.89
N LYS A 44 9.65 9.35 -9.33
CA LYS A 44 10.08 7.96 -9.07
C LYS A 44 11.54 7.69 -9.43
N ASN A 45 12.00 8.16 -10.59
CA ASN A 45 13.37 7.94 -11.04
C ASN A 45 14.38 8.64 -10.11
N GLU A 46 14.10 9.87 -9.70
CA GLU A 46 14.95 10.60 -8.73
C GLU A 46 15.03 9.86 -7.39
N VAL A 47 13.92 9.26 -6.94
CA VAL A 47 13.92 8.44 -5.71
C VAL A 47 14.78 7.18 -5.88
N LEU A 48 14.73 6.51 -7.04
CA LEU A 48 15.58 5.35 -7.34
C LEU A 48 17.05 5.73 -7.40
N ASP A 49 17.38 6.88 -7.98
CA ASP A 49 18.76 7.36 -8.07
C ASP A 49 19.34 7.66 -6.67
N VAL A 50 18.48 8.06 -5.73
CA VAL A 50 18.88 8.46 -4.37
C VAL A 50 18.88 7.27 -3.39
N LEU A 51 17.83 6.44 -3.38
CA LEU A 51 17.65 5.35 -2.41
C LEU A 51 17.88 3.94 -2.97
N GLY A 52 18.12 3.84 -4.27
CA GLY A 52 18.21 2.56 -4.95
C GLY A 52 16.86 1.84 -5.06
N LYS A 53 16.94 0.54 -5.30
CA LYS A 53 15.77 -0.31 -5.54
C LYS A 53 15.08 -0.69 -4.21
N PRO A 54 13.75 -0.51 -4.08
CA PRO A 54 13.02 -0.95 -2.89
C PRO A 54 12.94 -2.47 -2.78
N PHE A 55 12.74 -2.99 -1.56
CA PHE A 55 12.46 -4.41 -1.36
C PHE A 55 11.10 -4.84 -1.93
N TYR A 56 10.09 -4.00 -1.70
CA TYR A 56 8.71 -4.28 -2.10
C TYR A 56 8.05 -3.06 -2.75
N THR A 57 7.22 -3.34 -3.74
CA THR A 57 6.36 -2.35 -4.41
C THR A 57 4.92 -2.85 -4.39
N GLN A 58 3.99 -2.06 -3.86
CA GLN A 58 2.57 -2.42 -3.77
C GLN A 58 1.70 -1.35 -4.40
N LYS A 59 0.84 -1.73 -5.36
CA LYS A 59 -0.19 -0.84 -5.93
C LYS A 59 -1.47 -0.97 -5.12
N LYS A 60 -2.02 0.16 -4.66
CA LYS A 60 -3.28 0.25 -3.92
C LYS A 60 -4.29 1.06 -4.72
N SER A 61 -5.42 0.45 -5.06
CA SER A 61 -6.58 1.16 -5.60
C SER A 61 -7.49 1.57 -4.45
N ARG A 62 -7.57 2.88 -4.17
CA ARG A 62 -8.57 3.40 -3.23
C ARG A 62 -9.79 3.86 -4.00
N ILE A 63 -10.93 3.21 -3.74
CA ILE A 63 -12.23 3.69 -4.19
C ILE A 63 -12.61 4.83 -3.23
N ASN A 64 -12.64 6.06 -3.74
CA ASN A 64 -13.06 7.20 -2.95
C ASN A 64 -14.57 7.08 -2.64
N LYS A 65 -14.90 6.62 -1.42
CA LYS A 65 -16.30 6.45 -0.97
C LYS A 65 -17.03 7.78 -0.74
N ASN A 66 -16.35 8.93 -0.80
CA ASN A 66 -16.97 10.22 -0.48
C ASN A 66 -18.06 10.65 -1.49
N ASN A 67 -18.15 9.99 -2.65
CA ASN A 67 -19.22 10.21 -3.63
C ASN A 67 -20.40 9.23 -3.50
N SER A 68 -20.51 8.46 -2.40
CA SER A 68 -21.74 7.72 -2.12
C SER A 68 -22.85 8.73 -1.78
N ILE A 69 -23.49 9.25 -2.82
CA ILE A 69 -24.73 10.02 -2.72
C ILE A 69 -25.65 9.20 -1.83
N LYS A 70 -26.00 9.73 -0.65
CA LYS A 70 -27.09 9.24 0.20
C LYS A 70 -28.37 9.30 -0.65
N LYS A 71 -28.61 8.29 -1.49
CA LYS A 71 -29.95 8.03 -2.01
C LYS A 71 -30.76 7.56 -0.81
N ARG A 72 -31.42 8.53 -0.17
CA ARG A 72 -32.50 8.26 0.79
C ARG A 72 -33.48 7.31 0.11
N GLY A 73 -33.65 6.10 0.64
CA GLY A 73 -34.82 5.27 0.34
C GLY A 73 -34.60 3.91 -0.33
N GLY A 74 -33.40 3.34 -0.36
CA GLY A 74 -33.26 1.95 -0.84
C GLY A 74 -31.92 1.33 -0.52
N THR A 75 -31.92 0.36 0.38
CA THR A 75 -30.79 -0.51 0.71
C THR A 75 -30.46 -1.38 -0.52
N LEU A 76 -29.64 -0.86 -1.44
CA LEU A 76 -29.10 -1.68 -2.51
C LEU A 76 -27.82 -2.34 -2.01
N ASN A 77 -27.90 -3.66 -1.80
CA ASN A 77 -26.78 -4.52 -1.49
C ASN A 77 -25.68 -4.34 -2.54
N LEU A 78 -24.60 -3.66 -2.14
CA LEU A 78 -23.42 -3.50 -2.97
C LEU A 78 -22.70 -4.84 -3.00
N PHE A 79 -22.74 -5.48 -4.17
CA PHE A 79 -22.03 -6.71 -4.49
C PHE A 79 -20.61 -6.69 -3.90
N SER A 80 -20.35 -7.66 -3.02
CA SER A 80 -19.00 -8.03 -2.65
C SER A 80 -18.31 -8.54 -3.92
N ASN A 81 -17.35 -7.77 -4.42
CA ASN A 81 -16.39 -8.29 -5.39
C ASN A 81 -15.55 -9.36 -4.68
N LYS A 82 -16.10 -10.57 -4.66
CA LYS A 82 -15.36 -11.80 -4.40
C LYS A 82 -14.37 -11.93 -5.54
N LEU A 83 -13.15 -11.43 -5.31
CA LEU A 83 -11.96 -11.68 -6.12
C LEU A 83 -11.82 -13.20 -6.24
N SER A 84 -12.43 -13.76 -7.28
CA SER A 84 -12.23 -15.13 -7.68
C SER A 84 -10.99 -15.11 -8.56
N PHE A 85 -9.89 -15.66 -8.05
CA PHE A 85 -8.78 -16.08 -8.87
C PHE A 85 -9.30 -17.14 -9.84
N ARG A 86 -9.69 -16.72 -11.05
CA ARG A 86 -9.89 -17.64 -12.16
C ARG A 86 -8.50 -18.07 -12.64
N MET A 87 -8.11 -19.29 -12.26
CA MET A 87 -7.16 -20.06 -13.05
C MET A 87 -7.78 -20.25 -14.43
N PHE A 88 -7.11 -19.76 -15.48
CA PHE A 88 -7.47 -20.05 -16.86
C PHE A 88 -7.06 -21.49 -17.18
N PRO A 89 -7.96 -22.39 -17.61
CA PRO A 89 -7.58 -23.50 -18.45
C PRO A 89 -7.63 -23.08 -19.92
N ASN A 90 -6.61 -23.52 -20.64
CA ASN A 90 -6.41 -23.34 -22.08
C ASN A 90 -7.58 -23.89 -22.92
N GLU A 91 -7.69 -23.27 -24.09
CA GLU A 91 -8.54 -23.55 -25.25
C GLU A 91 -8.81 -25.04 -25.56
N ALA A 92 -10.06 -25.34 -25.94
CA ALA A 92 -10.38 -25.97 -27.23
C ALA A 92 -11.91 -26.07 -27.44
N ASN A 93 -12.30 -26.02 -28.72
CA ASN A 93 -13.60 -26.38 -29.31
C ASN A 93 -14.70 -25.33 -29.46
N ASN A 94 -14.48 -24.48 -30.47
CA ASN A 94 -15.33 -24.31 -31.66
C ASN A 94 -16.65 -25.12 -31.68
N GLN A 95 -17.78 -24.43 -31.47
CA GLN A 95 -19.08 -24.67 -32.11
C GLN A 95 -20.00 -23.46 -31.86
N ASN A 96 -20.41 -22.78 -32.93
CA ASN A 96 -21.31 -21.62 -32.91
C ASN A 96 -22.78 -22.07 -32.78
N PRO A 97 -23.54 -21.58 -31.78
CA PRO A 97 -25.00 -21.55 -31.88
C PRO A 97 -25.48 -20.19 -32.39
N ILE A 98 -26.30 -20.25 -33.43
CA ILE A 98 -27.05 -19.15 -34.05
C ILE A 98 -27.99 -18.54 -33.00
N LEU A 99 -27.78 -17.27 -32.66
CA LEU A 99 -28.64 -16.48 -31.77
C LEU A 99 -29.55 -15.55 -32.58
N SER A 100 -30.85 -15.57 -32.22
CA SER A 100 -31.94 -14.80 -32.81
C SER A 100 -31.87 -13.29 -32.48
N PRO A 101 -32.52 -12.43 -33.28
CA PRO A 101 -32.55 -10.99 -33.04
C PRO A 101 -33.60 -10.67 -31.96
N PHE A 102 -33.19 -10.61 -30.69
CA PHE A 102 -34.06 -10.09 -29.64
C PHE A 102 -33.99 -8.56 -29.64
N GLN A 103 -34.93 -7.95 -30.36
CA GLN A 103 -35.21 -6.51 -30.30
C GLN A 103 -35.79 -6.15 -28.93
N GLY A 104 -35.08 -5.30 -28.22
CA GLY A 104 -35.48 -4.83 -26.89
C GLY A 104 -34.49 -3.82 -26.33
N GLU A 105 -34.13 -2.80 -27.12
CA GLU A 105 -33.31 -1.67 -26.69
C GLU A 105 -34.07 -0.80 -25.68
N ARG A 106 -34.26 -1.29 -24.45
CA ARG A 106 -34.29 -0.39 -23.29
C ARG A 106 -32.83 -0.03 -23.01
N MET A 107 -32.32 0.99 -23.70
CA MET A 107 -31.12 1.70 -23.28
C MET A 107 -31.43 2.37 -21.94
N LEU A 108 -31.28 1.60 -20.86
CA LEU A 108 -31.12 2.17 -19.54
C LEU A 108 -29.89 3.05 -19.64
N ASN A 109 -30.14 4.35 -19.59
CA ASN A 109 -29.15 5.39 -19.44
C ASN A 109 -28.48 5.16 -18.07
N MET A 110 -27.60 4.16 -17.99
CA MET A 110 -26.70 3.91 -16.88
C MET A 110 -25.75 5.09 -16.91
N SER A 111 -26.16 6.18 -16.25
CA SER A 111 -25.27 7.25 -15.85
C SER A 111 -24.12 6.59 -15.12
N SER A 112 -23.01 6.38 -15.85
CA SER A 112 -21.76 5.86 -15.33
C SER A 112 -21.36 6.83 -14.25
N SER A 113 -21.69 6.47 -13.01
CA SER A 113 -21.27 7.25 -11.85
C SER A 113 -19.75 7.22 -11.92
N ILE A 114 -19.14 8.38 -12.21
CA ILE A 114 -17.70 8.51 -12.38
C ILE A 114 -17.09 8.21 -11.00
N VAL A 115 -16.74 6.94 -10.79
CA VAL A 115 -16.01 6.51 -9.60
C VAL A 115 -14.57 6.95 -9.82
N ASN A 116 -14.17 8.01 -9.13
CA ASN A 116 -12.77 8.42 -9.10
C ASN A 116 -11.98 7.36 -8.32
N VAL A 117 -11.38 6.43 -9.05
CA VAL A 117 -10.44 5.45 -8.52
C VAL A 117 -9.07 6.11 -8.47
N THR A 118 -8.58 6.42 -7.27
CA THR A 118 -7.21 6.89 -7.09
C THR A 118 -6.29 5.68 -6.98
N GLN A 119 -5.31 5.59 -7.87
CA GLN A 119 -4.24 4.61 -7.79
C GLN A 119 -3.07 5.23 -7.02
N GLU A 120 -2.66 4.58 -5.93
CA GLU A 120 -1.46 4.93 -5.16
C GLU A 120 -0.48 3.76 -5.26
N GLU A 121 0.81 4.04 -5.23
CA GLU A 121 1.86 3.02 -5.19
C GLU A 121 2.75 3.24 -3.97
N GLU A 122 3.02 2.18 -3.23
CA GLU A 122 3.86 2.22 -2.03
C GLU A 122 5.15 1.44 -2.27
N TRP A 123 6.29 2.07 -1.98
CA TRP A 123 7.61 1.46 -2.03
C TRP A 123 8.15 1.31 -0.61
N ILE A 124 8.70 0.14 -0.29
CA ILE A 124 9.16 -0.22 1.05
C ILE A 124 10.65 -0.52 1.01
N TYR A 125 11.42 0.16 1.86
CA TYR A 125 12.89 0.14 1.88
C TYR A 125 13.49 -0.61 3.09
N SER A 126 12.64 -1.26 3.86
CA SER A 126 13.01 -1.96 5.09
C SER A 126 12.24 -3.27 5.21
N ARG A 127 12.85 -4.30 5.80
CA ARG A 127 12.20 -5.58 6.09
C ARG A 127 12.67 -6.13 7.43
N SER A 128 11.85 -6.97 8.06
CA SER A 128 12.29 -7.80 9.18
C SER A 128 13.05 -9.01 8.65
N PRO A 129 14.21 -9.38 9.21
CA PRO A 129 14.86 -10.63 8.88
C PRO A 129 14.43 -11.81 9.78
N THR A 130 13.73 -11.57 10.91
CA THR A 130 13.38 -12.64 11.88
C THR A 130 11.92 -12.66 12.34
N ASP A 131 10.98 -12.06 11.59
CA ASP A 131 9.56 -11.95 11.99
C ASP A 131 9.41 -11.32 13.40
N THR A 132 10.30 -10.39 13.72
CA THR A 132 10.26 -9.57 14.94
C THR A 132 10.04 -8.10 14.58
N HIS A 133 9.83 -7.27 15.60
CA HIS A 133 9.61 -5.83 15.50
C HIS A 133 10.62 -5.12 14.59
N TYR A 134 10.13 -4.36 13.62
CA TYR A 134 11.00 -3.65 12.68
C TYR A 134 10.43 -2.30 12.25
N PHE A 135 11.32 -1.39 11.86
CA PHE A 135 10.93 -0.07 11.39
C PHE A 135 10.64 -0.09 9.89
N LEU A 136 9.38 0.12 9.52
CA LEU A 136 8.94 0.30 8.15
C LEU A 136 9.27 1.71 7.65
N LYS A 137 9.98 1.78 6.52
CA LYS A 137 10.25 3.00 5.75
C LYS A 137 9.53 2.91 4.42
N ILE A 138 8.52 3.77 4.25
CA ILE A 138 7.60 3.69 3.12
C ILE A 138 7.56 5.03 2.38
N ILE A 139 7.65 4.97 1.05
CA ILE A 139 7.41 6.10 0.16
C ILE A 139 6.12 5.83 -0.62
N VAL A 140 5.19 6.77 -0.59
CA VAL A 140 3.91 6.68 -1.28
C VAL A 140 3.92 7.61 -2.48
N PHE A 141 3.64 7.06 -3.65
CA PHE A 141 3.50 7.79 -4.91
C PHE A 141 2.04 8.04 -5.25
N GLY A 142 1.78 9.24 -5.81
CA GLY A 142 0.51 9.60 -6.41
C GLY A 142 0.32 8.98 -7.80
N SER A 143 -0.81 9.29 -8.44
CA SER A 143 -1.12 8.87 -9.81
C SER A 143 -0.25 9.56 -10.87
N ASP A 144 0.49 10.60 -10.49
CA ASP A 144 1.42 11.38 -11.30
C ASP A 144 2.87 10.89 -11.18
N ASP A 145 3.08 9.71 -10.58
CA ASP A 145 4.41 9.11 -10.34
C ASP A 145 5.36 10.00 -9.52
N ARG A 146 4.79 10.87 -8.67
CA ARG A 146 5.53 11.74 -7.74
C ARG A 146 5.29 11.35 -6.29
N VAL A 147 6.28 11.62 -5.45
CA VAL A 147 6.21 11.38 -4.01
C VAL A 147 5.07 12.21 -3.42
N LYS A 148 4.05 11.53 -2.90
CA LYS A 148 2.92 12.15 -2.21
C LYS A 148 3.20 12.30 -0.72
N THR A 149 3.76 11.27 -0.10
CA THR A 149 4.09 11.27 1.33
C THR A 149 5.14 10.21 1.64
N THR A 150 5.91 10.43 2.70
CA THR A 150 6.81 9.44 3.30
C THR A 150 6.27 9.04 4.66
N ARG A 151 6.46 7.78 5.06
CA ARG A 151 6.03 7.26 6.36
C ARG A 151 7.15 6.46 7.00
N ALA A 152 7.27 6.62 8.31
CA ALA A 152 8.04 5.74 9.17
C ALA A 152 7.08 5.16 10.20
N SER A 153 7.05 3.84 10.38
CA SER A 153 6.16 3.19 11.34
C SER A 153 6.84 1.98 11.95
N LEU A 154 6.68 1.78 13.26
CA LEU A 154 7.13 0.57 13.92
C LEU A 154 6.08 -0.52 13.69
N TYR A 155 6.48 -1.64 13.09
CA TYR A 155 5.63 -2.79 12.87
C TYR A 155 5.89 -3.84 13.96
N PHE A 156 4.80 -4.41 14.46
CA PHE A 156 4.77 -5.50 15.43
C PHE A 156 4.06 -6.66 14.73
N ASP A 157 4.75 -7.78 14.55
CA ASP A 157 4.13 -9.02 14.06
C ASP A 157 3.39 -9.75 15.20
#